data_AF-A0A1H8B2U5-F1
#
_entry.id   AF-A0A1H8B2U5-F1
#
_cell.length_a   1.000
_cell.length_b   1.000
_cell.length_c   1.000
_cell.angle_alpha   90.00
_cell.angle_beta   90.00
_cell.angle_gamma   90.00
#
_symmetry.space_group_name_H-M   'P 1'
#
loop_
_entity.id
_entity.type
_entity.pdbx_description
1 polymer ?
#
loop_
_entity_poly.entity_id
_entity_poly.type
_entity_poly.pdbx_seq_one_letter_code
_entity_poly.pdbx_strand_id
1 'polypeptide(L)'
;MSEYRAAVRHHTLRTGLVEFDNGAGSLVSVPCTIRDVSGSGARLQLNSSAWVPEQFAVIFSGGLRKACRLAWRKERLIGGAFADGYASPDEQAAMMTADEQSRHRLGIGARVKAARETRGYTESQLAERIGVTSGFLALAEQGEADIPLYQLMHIADLLMVGLDGLVAGPAPEDVDAA
;
A
#
# COMPACT_ATOMS: atom_id res chain seq x y z
N MET A 1 5.99 -11.29 -18.99
CA MET A 1 5.59 -10.40 -17.88
C MET A 1 5.02 -11.29 -16.79
N SER A 2 5.75 -11.48 -15.69
CA SER A 2 5.39 -12.44 -14.65
C SER A 2 4.67 -11.70 -13.52
N GLU A 3 3.34 -11.74 -13.52
CA GLU A 3 2.47 -11.15 -12.49
C GLU A 3 2.32 -12.07 -11.26
N TYR A 4 3.44 -12.53 -10.69
CA TYR A 4 3.42 -13.21 -9.39
C TYR A 4 3.75 -12.21 -8.29
N ARG A 5 2.90 -11.19 -8.12
CA ARG A 5 3.05 -10.20 -7.05
C ARG A 5 2.32 -10.69 -5.80
N ALA A 6 3.04 -10.80 -4.68
CA ALA A 6 2.45 -11.20 -3.39
C ALA A 6 1.67 -10.05 -2.72
N ALA A 7 2.05 -8.78 -2.96
CA ALA A 7 1.41 -7.62 -2.35
C ALA A 7 1.40 -6.40 -3.27
N VAL A 8 0.39 -5.55 -3.10
CA VAL A 8 0.25 -4.25 -3.78
C VAL A 8 1.32 -3.28 -3.26
N ARG A 9 1.92 -2.48 -4.15
CA ARG A 9 2.93 -1.46 -3.81
C ARG A 9 2.36 -0.07 -4.00
N HIS A 10 2.52 0.79 -3.00
CA HIS A 10 2.08 2.18 -3.05
C HIS A 10 3.27 3.09 -3.34
N HIS A 11 3.16 3.96 -4.35
CA HIS A 11 4.25 4.89 -4.67
C HIS A 11 4.35 5.98 -3.61
N THR A 12 5.52 6.06 -2.99
CA THR A 12 5.86 6.98 -1.91
C THR A 12 7.16 7.67 -2.28
N LEU A 13 7.38 8.94 -1.93
CA LEU A 13 8.73 9.53 -1.99
C LEU A 13 9.06 10.02 -0.59
N ARG A 14 9.80 9.20 0.17
CA ARG A 14 10.20 9.53 1.55
C ARG A 14 11.67 9.31 1.79
N THR A 15 12.26 10.12 2.66
CA THR A 15 13.60 9.88 3.17
C THR A 15 13.57 8.70 4.16
N GLY A 16 14.47 7.74 3.96
CA GLY A 16 14.73 6.63 4.88
C GLY A 16 16.22 6.37 4.98
N LEU A 17 16.59 5.39 5.81
CA LEU A 17 17.97 4.91 5.91
C LEU A 17 18.01 3.42 5.59
N VAL A 18 19.04 3.01 4.87
CA VAL A 18 19.44 1.61 4.71
C VAL A 18 20.61 1.36 5.63
N GLU A 19 20.43 0.47 6.61
CA GLU A 19 21.41 0.17 7.64
C GLU A 19 21.92 -1.27 7.49
N PHE A 20 23.23 -1.47 7.50
CA PHE A 20 23.85 -2.80 7.38
C PHE A 20 25.27 -2.81 7.94
N ASP A 21 25.79 -4.01 8.24
CA ASP A 21 27.20 -4.19 8.60
C ASP A 21 28.05 -4.14 7.32
N ASN A 22 29.11 -3.34 7.32
CA ASN A 22 30.02 -3.20 6.20
C ASN A 22 31.03 -4.36 6.04
N GLY A 23 30.93 -5.41 6.87
CA GLY A 23 31.83 -6.57 6.87
C GLY A 23 33.09 -6.36 7.72
N ALA A 24 33.29 -5.17 8.28
CA ALA A 24 34.34 -4.86 9.24
C ALA A 24 33.80 -4.76 10.68
N GLY A 25 32.56 -5.23 10.92
CA GLY A 25 31.90 -5.17 12.23
C GLY A 25 31.39 -3.78 12.59
N SER A 26 31.26 -2.89 11.61
CA SER A 26 30.74 -1.53 11.80
C SER A 26 29.43 -1.34 11.06
N LEU A 27 28.41 -0.88 11.79
CA LEU A 27 27.10 -0.58 11.24
C LEU A 27 27.15 0.74 10.46
N VAL A 28 26.71 0.71 9.21
CA VAL A 28 26.68 1.87 8.32
C VAL A 28 25.24 2.17 7.93
N SER A 29 24.89 3.45 7.98
CA SER A 29 23.57 3.95 7.57
C SER A 29 23.69 4.81 6.31
N VAL A 30 23.00 4.40 5.25
CA VAL A 30 23.00 5.06 3.95
C VAL A 30 21.64 5.73 3.71
N PRO A 31 21.60 7.05 3.46
CA PRO A 31 20.36 7.71 3.09
C PRO A 31 19.75 7.14 1.80
N CYS A 32 18.44 6.94 1.82
CA CYS A 32 17.68 6.48 0.67
C CYS A 32 16.36 7.23 0.54
N THR A 33 15.79 7.19 -0.66
CA THR A 33 14.39 7.50 -0.92
C THR A 33 13.59 6.20 -0.97
N ILE A 34 12.65 6.02 -0.06
CA ILE A 34 11.62 4.98 -0.15
C ILE A 34 10.68 5.38 -1.28
N ARG A 35 10.67 4.59 -2.36
CA ARG A 35 9.89 4.81 -3.59
C ARG A 35 8.53 4.13 -3.58
N ASP A 36 8.45 2.99 -2.93
CA ASP A 36 7.19 2.35 -2.61
C ASP A 36 7.33 1.38 -1.45
N VAL A 37 6.20 1.13 -0.79
CA VAL A 37 6.08 0.14 0.27
C VAL A 37 4.86 -0.74 0.01
N SER A 38 4.97 -1.98 0.46
CA SER A 38 3.91 -2.99 0.46
C SER A 38 3.97 -3.75 1.78
N GLY A 39 2.95 -4.54 2.09
CA GLY A 39 2.98 -5.42 3.27
C GLY A 39 4.18 -6.36 3.31
N SER A 40 4.79 -6.71 2.16
CA SER A 40 5.87 -7.70 2.09
C SER A 40 7.27 -7.13 1.79
N GLY A 41 7.39 -5.82 1.57
CA GLY A 41 8.67 -5.23 1.19
C GLY A 41 8.58 -3.79 0.71
N ALA A 42 9.73 -3.23 0.34
CA ALA A 42 9.87 -1.85 -0.11
C ALA A 42 10.83 -1.72 -1.29
N ARG A 43 10.56 -0.77 -2.19
CA ARG A 43 11.52 -0.31 -3.21
C ARG A 43 12.20 0.95 -2.72
N LEU A 44 13.52 0.94 -2.73
CA LEU A 44 14.36 2.01 -2.21
C LEU A 44 15.28 2.52 -3.33
N GLN A 45 15.51 3.82 -3.37
CA GLN A 45 16.53 4.46 -4.19
C GLN A 45 17.63 4.99 -3.28
N LEU A 46 18.83 4.44 -3.40
CA LEU A 46 19.99 4.89 -2.65
C LEU A 46 20.45 6.26 -3.17
N ASN A 47 20.78 7.17 -2.26
CA ASN A 47 21.30 8.49 -2.62
C ASN A 47 22.78 8.43 -3.06
N SER A 48 23.45 7.30 -2.80
CA SER A 48 24.82 7.02 -3.20
C SER A 48 24.94 5.65 -3.87
N SER A 49 26.07 5.38 -4.52
CA SER A 49 26.36 4.09 -5.15
C SER A 49 26.83 3.03 -4.13
N ALA A 50 26.35 3.09 -2.88
CA ALA A 50 26.77 2.17 -1.83
C ALA A 50 26.47 0.71 -2.21
N TRP A 51 27.42 -0.17 -1.92
CA TRP A 51 27.17 -1.61 -1.91
C TRP A 51 26.26 -1.94 -0.73
N VAL A 52 25.23 -2.77 -0.96
CA VAL A 52 24.27 -3.20 0.07
C VAL A 52 24.28 -4.72 0.09
N PRO A 53 24.50 -5.35 1.27
CA PRO A 53 24.53 -6.81 1.40
C PRO A 53 23.16 -7.45 1.19
N GLU A 54 23.14 -8.78 1.14
CA GLU A 54 21.89 -9.57 1.02
C GLU A 54 20.93 -9.35 2.20
N GLN A 55 21.43 -8.95 3.37
CA GLN A 55 20.64 -8.66 4.56
C GLN A 55 20.92 -7.24 5.02
N PHE A 56 19.88 -6.43 5.15
CA PHE A 56 19.99 -5.05 5.62
C PHE A 56 18.72 -4.67 6.39
N ALA A 57 18.74 -3.57 7.12
CA ALA A 57 17.54 -2.98 7.69
C ALA A 57 17.15 -1.71 6.92
N VAL A 58 15.86 -1.52 6.67
CA VAL A 58 15.33 -0.21 6.27
C VAL A 58 14.75 0.47 7.50
N ILE A 59 15.09 1.73 7.69
CA ILE A 59 14.58 2.59 8.76
C ILE A 59 13.68 3.64 8.11
N PHE A 60 12.41 3.62 8.48
CA PHE A 60 11.40 4.59 8.05
C PHE A 60 11.53 5.87 8.89
N SER A 61 11.05 6.99 8.35
CA SER A 61 11.11 8.30 9.04
C SER A 61 10.42 8.32 10.42
N GLY A 62 9.45 7.44 10.65
CA GLY A 62 8.79 7.24 11.94
C GLY A 62 9.58 6.38 12.94
N GLY A 63 10.82 6.00 12.62
CA GLY A 63 11.69 5.17 13.47
C GLY A 63 11.44 3.66 13.37
N LEU A 64 10.42 3.23 12.63
CA LEU A 64 10.20 1.80 12.36
C LEU A 64 11.41 1.23 11.62
N ARG A 65 11.95 0.12 12.13
CA ARG A 65 13.07 -0.61 11.55
C ARG A 65 12.59 -1.97 11.07
N LYS A 66 12.76 -2.25 9.78
CA LYS A 66 12.45 -3.58 9.21
C LYS A 66 13.69 -4.24 8.68
N ALA A 67 13.93 -5.48 9.13
CA ALA A 67 14.90 -6.35 8.51
C ALA A 67 14.42 -6.73 7.09
N CYS A 68 15.33 -6.67 6.13
CA CYS A 68 15.10 -6.87 4.72
C CYS A 68 16.14 -7.84 4.15
N ARG A 69 15.71 -8.61 3.17
CA ARG A 69 16.58 -9.34 2.24
C ARG A 69 16.59 -8.64 0.89
N LEU A 70 17.76 -8.49 0.28
CA LEU A 70 17.92 -7.91 -1.05
C LEU A 70 17.24 -8.81 -2.09
N ALA A 71 16.08 -8.40 -2.57
CA ALA A 71 15.30 -9.15 -3.56
C ALA A 71 15.80 -8.89 -4.98
N TRP A 72 16.22 -7.66 -5.28
CA TRP A 72 16.80 -7.27 -6.56
C TRP A 72 17.55 -5.94 -6.45
N ARG A 73 18.45 -5.69 -7.39
CA ARG A 73 19.17 -4.42 -7.55
C ARG A 73 19.25 -4.01 -9.02
N LYS A 74 19.01 -2.73 -9.30
CA LYS A 74 19.25 -2.08 -10.58
C LYS A 74 19.86 -0.70 -10.33
N GLU A 75 21.16 -0.57 -10.55
CA GLU A 75 21.93 0.64 -10.25
C GLU A 75 21.80 1.08 -8.78
N ARG A 76 21.15 2.24 -8.53
CA ARG A 76 20.83 2.80 -7.21
C ARG A 76 19.45 2.40 -6.71
N LEU A 77 18.66 1.67 -7.49
CA LEU A 77 17.38 1.14 -7.06
C LEU A 77 17.56 -0.28 -6.52
N ILE A 78 17.01 -0.53 -5.34
CA ILE A 78 16.98 -1.86 -4.71
C ILE A 78 15.56 -2.19 -4.28
N GLY A 79 15.22 -3.47 -4.31
CA GLY A 79 14.05 -4.01 -3.64
C GLY A 79 14.46 -4.79 -2.40
N GLY A 80 13.91 -4.42 -1.25
CA GLY A 80 14.00 -5.22 -0.03
C GLY A 80 12.70 -6.01 0.18
N ALA A 81 12.80 -7.32 0.33
CA ALA A 81 11.71 -8.15 0.88
C ALA A 81 11.85 -8.21 2.39
N PHE A 82 10.78 -8.04 3.17
CA PHE A 82 10.89 -8.10 4.63
C PHE A 82 11.29 -9.51 5.07
N ALA A 83 12.23 -9.60 6.01
CA ALA A 83 12.80 -10.87 6.46
C ALA A 83 11.72 -11.79 7.06
N ASP A 84 10.79 -11.20 7.81
CA ASP A 84 9.68 -11.88 8.49
C ASP A 84 8.45 -12.11 7.57
N GLY A 85 8.57 -11.81 6.27
CA GLY A 85 7.49 -11.95 5.31
C GLY A 85 6.58 -10.73 5.28
N TYR A 86 5.44 -10.77 5.97
CA TYR A 86 4.49 -9.66 6.03
C TYR A 86 4.71 -8.80 7.27
N ALA A 87 4.70 -7.48 7.07
CA ALA A 87 4.62 -6.51 8.14
C ALA A 87 3.30 -6.67 8.91
N SER A 88 3.33 -6.51 10.23
CA SER A 88 2.10 -6.49 11.04
C SER A 88 1.18 -5.32 10.63
N PRO A 89 -0.10 -5.33 11.00
CA PRO A 89 -0.99 -4.19 10.73
C PRO A 89 -0.44 -2.86 11.27
N ASP A 90 0.12 -2.87 12.49
CA ASP A 90 0.71 -1.68 13.10
C ASP A 90 1.98 -1.22 12.36
N GLU A 91 2.81 -2.17 11.93
CA GLU A 91 3.99 -1.86 11.14
C GLU A 91 3.61 -1.33 9.75
N GLN A 92 2.63 -1.92 9.07
CA GLN A 92 2.10 -1.42 7.81
C GLN A 92 1.52 -0.01 7.98
N ALA A 93 0.85 0.24 9.10
CA ALA A 93 0.32 1.55 9.43
C ALA A 93 1.41 2.59 9.79
N ALA A 94 2.57 2.15 10.27
CA ALA A 94 3.73 3.03 10.49
C ALA A 94 4.59 3.20 9.22
N MET A 95 4.54 2.24 8.29
CA MET A 95 5.18 2.31 6.97
C MET A 95 4.41 3.17 5.98
N MET A 96 3.08 3.19 6.07
CA MET A 96 2.20 4.07 5.29
C MET A 96 1.84 5.28 6.14
N THR A 97 2.02 6.52 5.65
CA THR A 97 1.50 7.68 6.39
C THR A 97 0.00 7.58 6.49
N ALA A 98 -0.58 8.23 7.50
CA ALA A 98 -2.03 8.40 7.59
C ALA A 98 -2.62 8.93 6.26
N ASP A 99 -1.88 9.82 5.57
CA ASP A 99 -2.25 10.36 4.26
C ASP A 99 -2.27 9.28 3.15
N GLU A 100 -1.35 8.32 3.15
CA GLU A 100 -1.34 7.23 2.17
C GLU A 100 -2.43 6.21 2.42
N GLN A 101 -2.69 5.88 3.69
CA GLN A 101 -3.84 5.06 4.06
C GLN A 101 -5.13 5.76 3.66
N SER A 102 -5.22 7.08 3.86
CA SER A 102 -6.35 7.89 3.42
C SER A 102 -6.52 7.85 1.90
N ARG A 103 -5.45 8.05 1.12
CA ARG A 103 -5.49 7.93 -0.35
C ARG A 103 -5.92 6.55 -0.83
N HIS A 104 -5.48 5.50 -0.15
CA HIS A 104 -5.87 4.14 -0.50
C HIS A 104 -7.36 3.88 -0.24
N ARG A 105 -7.85 4.27 0.95
CA ARG A 105 -9.28 4.20 1.28
C ARG A 105 -10.11 5.03 0.31
N LEU A 106 -9.66 6.24 -0.01
CA LEU A 106 -10.30 7.14 -0.97
C LEU A 106 -10.39 6.50 -2.36
N GLY A 107 -9.30 5.88 -2.84
CA GLY A 107 -9.30 5.18 -4.12
C GLY A 107 -10.25 3.99 -4.17
N ILE A 108 -10.32 3.18 -3.10
CA ILE A 108 -11.28 2.07 -2.98
C ILE A 108 -12.71 2.61 -2.94
N GLY A 109 -12.97 3.60 -2.10
CA GLY A 109 -14.27 4.24 -1.95
C GLY A 109 -14.79 4.83 -3.26
N ALA A 110 -13.94 5.55 -3.98
CA ALA A 110 -14.27 6.12 -5.29
C ALA A 110 -14.64 5.04 -6.32
N ARG A 111 -13.94 3.90 -6.33
CA ARG A 111 -14.28 2.77 -7.22
C ARG A 111 -15.57 2.07 -6.82
N VAL A 112 -15.84 1.93 -5.52
CA VAL A 112 -17.13 1.44 -5.02
C VAL A 112 -18.26 2.37 -5.47
N LYS A 113 -18.09 3.68 -5.29
CA LYS A 113 -19.04 4.70 -5.75
C LYS A 113 -19.32 4.61 -7.24
N ALA A 114 -18.26 4.59 -8.07
CA ALA A 114 -18.39 4.52 -9.52
C ALA A 114 -19.11 3.23 -9.97
N ALA A 115 -18.75 2.07 -9.38
CA ALA A 115 -19.42 0.80 -9.68
C ALA A 115 -20.89 0.81 -9.23
N ARG A 116 -21.19 1.41 -8.06
CA ARG A 116 -22.55 1.57 -7.54
C ARG A 116 -23.41 2.39 -8.49
N GLU A 117 -22.92 3.54 -8.92
CA GLU A 117 -23.61 4.46 -9.84
C GLU A 117 -23.80 3.83 -11.23
N THR A 118 -22.81 3.09 -11.73
CA THR A 118 -22.91 2.31 -12.98
C THR A 118 -24.04 1.29 -12.94
N ARG A 119 -24.34 0.74 -11.76
CA ARG A 119 -25.48 -0.18 -11.54
C ARG A 119 -26.79 0.51 -11.17
N GLY A 120 -26.80 1.84 -11.14
CA GLY A 120 -28.00 2.63 -10.88
C GLY A 120 -28.49 2.57 -9.43
N TYR A 121 -27.63 2.17 -8.49
CA TYR A 121 -27.98 2.13 -7.07
C TYR A 121 -27.70 3.46 -6.38
N THR A 122 -28.61 3.88 -5.50
CA THR A 122 -28.33 4.91 -4.50
C THR A 122 -27.47 4.34 -3.36
N GLU A 123 -26.83 5.20 -2.57
CA GLU A 123 -26.08 4.79 -1.38
C GLU A 123 -26.96 3.95 -0.44
N SER A 124 -28.17 4.44 -0.12
CA SER A 124 -29.11 3.71 0.74
C SER A 124 -29.49 2.34 0.18
N GLN A 125 -29.69 2.22 -1.14
CA GLN A 125 -30.03 0.95 -1.78
C GLN A 125 -28.89 -0.07 -1.74
N LEU A 126 -27.65 0.36 -1.95
CA LEU A 126 -26.50 -0.53 -1.82
C LEU A 126 -26.30 -0.93 -0.36
N ALA A 127 -26.35 0.05 0.55
CA ALA A 127 -26.17 -0.17 1.98
C ALA A 127 -27.16 -1.19 2.55
N GLU A 128 -28.45 -1.06 2.20
CA GLU A 128 -29.50 -2.01 2.58
C GLU A 128 -29.18 -3.43 2.10
N ARG A 129 -28.73 -3.58 0.85
CA ARG A 129 -28.43 -4.90 0.27
C ARG A 129 -27.21 -5.57 0.88
N ILE A 130 -26.21 -4.80 1.29
CA ILE A 130 -25.00 -5.33 1.95
C ILE A 130 -25.10 -5.35 3.49
N GLY A 131 -26.26 -4.95 4.04
CA GLY A 131 -26.55 -5.02 5.47
C GLY A 131 -25.80 -3.99 6.33
N VAL A 132 -25.54 -2.80 5.79
CA VAL A 132 -24.88 -1.69 6.51
C VAL A 132 -25.74 -0.43 6.50
N THR A 133 -25.34 0.59 7.27
CA THR A 133 -26.03 1.89 7.25
C THR A 133 -25.63 2.70 6.02
N SER A 134 -26.55 3.53 5.50
CA SER A 134 -26.24 4.46 4.41
C SER A 134 -25.10 5.41 4.77
N GLY A 135 -25.05 5.87 6.03
CA GLY A 135 -23.96 6.73 6.53
C GLY A 135 -22.60 6.03 6.54
N PHE A 136 -22.53 4.74 6.88
CA PHE A 136 -21.29 3.98 6.75
C PHE A 136 -20.82 3.92 5.29
N LEU A 137 -21.74 3.63 4.36
CA LEU A 137 -21.39 3.57 2.94
C LEU A 137 -20.90 4.92 2.42
N ALA A 138 -21.56 6.03 2.80
CA ALA A 138 -21.14 7.37 2.40
C ALA A 138 -19.72 7.70 2.91
N LEU A 139 -19.41 7.41 4.18
CA LEU A 139 -18.06 7.58 4.74
C LEU A 139 -17.04 6.70 4.03
N ALA A 140 -17.40 5.46 3.72
CA ALA A 140 -16.54 4.52 3.02
C ALA A 140 -16.23 4.98 1.59
N GLU A 141 -17.23 5.47 0.84
CA GLU A 141 -17.06 6.01 -0.52
C GLU A 141 -16.18 7.27 -0.54
N GLN A 142 -16.12 8.01 0.57
CA GLN A 142 -15.27 9.18 0.76
C GLN A 142 -13.87 8.82 1.32
N GLY A 143 -13.60 7.54 1.61
CA GLY A 143 -12.33 7.10 2.17
C GLY A 143 -12.15 7.38 3.67
N GLU A 144 -13.21 7.83 4.36
CA GLU A 144 -13.22 8.16 5.79
C GLU A 144 -13.48 6.93 6.67
N ALA A 145 -13.96 5.82 6.08
CA ALA A 145 -14.15 4.54 6.76
C ALA A 145 -13.51 3.39 5.98
N ASP A 146 -12.83 2.49 6.70
CA ASP A 146 -12.33 1.24 6.13
C ASP A 146 -13.49 0.28 5.83
N ILE A 147 -13.50 -0.27 4.62
CA ILE A 147 -14.44 -1.33 4.23
C ILE A 147 -13.78 -2.68 4.56
N PRO A 148 -14.36 -3.49 5.46
CA PRO A 148 -13.84 -4.83 5.73
C PRO A 148 -13.82 -5.69 4.47
N LEU A 149 -12.83 -6.58 4.34
CA LEU A 149 -12.66 -7.42 3.15
C LEU A 149 -13.93 -8.20 2.78
N TYR A 150 -14.66 -8.76 3.75
CA TYR A 150 -15.90 -9.49 3.48
C TYR A 150 -16.99 -8.59 2.87
N GLN A 151 -17.04 -7.31 3.25
CA GLN A 151 -17.95 -6.34 2.63
C GLN A 151 -17.49 -5.97 1.22
N LEU A 152 -16.18 -5.82 0.99
CA LEU A 152 -15.66 -5.61 -0.37
C LEU A 152 -16.01 -6.77 -1.30
N MET A 153 -15.92 -8.01 -0.82
CA MET A 153 -16.34 -9.20 -1.58
C MET A 153 -17.83 -9.14 -1.90
N HIS A 154 -18.67 -8.85 -0.90
CA HIS A 154 -20.11 -8.75 -1.10
C HIS A 154 -20.51 -7.61 -2.06
N ILE A 155 -19.86 -6.45 -1.95
CA ILE A 155 -20.03 -5.33 -2.87
C ILE A 155 -19.62 -5.72 -4.29
N ALA A 156 -18.47 -6.38 -4.47
CA ALA A 156 -18.00 -6.82 -5.78
C ALA A 156 -19.00 -7.75 -6.48
N ASP A 157 -19.50 -8.76 -5.75
CA ASP A 157 -20.49 -9.70 -6.27
C ASP A 157 -21.79 -8.99 -6.67
N LEU A 158 -22.31 -8.12 -5.78
CA LEU A 158 -23.56 -7.41 -6.01
C LEU A 158 -23.47 -6.41 -7.18
N LEU A 159 -22.35 -5.72 -7.29
CA LEU A 159 -22.05 -4.79 -8.37
C LEU A 159 -21.49 -5.50 -9.61
N MET A 160 -21.48 -6.84 -9.64
CA MET A 160 -20.89 -7.71 -10.66
C MET A 160 -19.60 -7.12 -11.28
N VAL A 161 -18.63 -6.80 -10.42
CA VAL A 161 -17.27 -6.37 -10.76
C VAL A 161 -16.27 -7.29 -10.07
N GLY A 162 -15.04 -7.37 -10.57
CA GLY A 162 -13.97 -8.08 -9.88
C GLY A 162 -13.53 -7.36 -8.59
N LEU A 163 -13.17 -8.11 -7.55
CA LEU A 163 -12.59 -7.56 -6.32
C LEU A 163 -11.29 -6.79 -6.60
N ASP A 164 -10.47 -7.31 -7.53
CA ASP A 164 -9.29 -6.65 -8.06
C ASP A 164 -9.61 -5.29 -8.70
N GLY A 165 -10.76 -5.19 -9.36
CA GLY A 165 -11.29 -3.92 -9.87
C GLY A 165 -11.57 -2.90 -8.76
N LEU A 166 -12.15 -3.31 -7.63
CA LEU A 166 -12.43 -2.40 -6.51
C LEU A 166 -11.18 -2.03 -5.70
N VAL A 167 -10.21 -2.94 -5.59
CA VAL A 167 -9.03 -2.75 -4.73
C VAL A 167 -7.84 -2.15 -5.49
N ALA A 168 -7.64 -2.52 -6.75
CA ALA A 168 -6.46 -2.19 -7.55
C ALA A 168 -6.78 -1.62 -8.95
N GLY A 169 -8.05 -1.43 -9.29
CA GLY A 169 -8.46 -0.83 -10.56
C GLY A 169 -8.02 0.63 -10.71
N PRO A 170 -8.01 1.15 -11.95
CA PRO A 170 -7.68 2.55 -12.20
C PRO A 170 -8.57 3.45 -11.34
N ALA A 171 -7.97 4.47 -10.72
CA ALA A 171 -8.74 5.47 -10.00
C ALA A 171 -9.63 6.24 -10.99
N PRO A 172 -10.87 6.60 -10.63
CA PRO A 172 -11.66 7.53 -11.42
C PRO A 172 -10.89 8.84 -11.62
N GLU A 173 -11.02 9.48 -12.79
CA GLU A 173 -10.21 10.63 -13.21
C GLU A 173 -10.16 11.80 -12.20
N ASP A 174 -11.14 11.91 -11.30
CA ASP A 174 -11.25 12.96 -10.28
C ASP A 174 -10.37 12.74 -9.03
N VAL A 175 -9.78 11.57 -8.82
CA VAL A 175 -9.00 11.25 -7.60
C VAL A 175 -7.50 11.53 -7.75
N ASP A 176 -6.97 11.49 -8.97
CA ASP A 176 -5.55 11.75 -9.26
C ASP A 176 -5.18 13.25 -9.33
N ALA A 177 -6.18 14.15 -9.23
CA ALA A 177 -6.01 15.60 -9.36
C ALA A 177 -5.88 16.37 -8.04
N ALA A 178 -5.93 15.70 -6.89
CA ALA A 178 -5.90 16.29 -5.54
C ALA A 178 -4.67 15.87 -4.71
#